data_AF-A0A368F0V2-F1
#
_entry.id   AF-A0A368F0V2-F1
#
_cell.length_a   1.000
_cell.length_b   1.000
_cell.length_c   1.000
_cell.angle_alpha   90.00
_cell.angle_beta   90.00
_cell.angle_gamma   90.00
#
_symmetry.space_group_name_H-M   'P 1'
#
loop_
_entity.id
_entity.type
_entity.pdbx_description
1 polymer ?
#
loop_
_entity_poly.entity_id
_entity_poly.type
_entity_poly.pdbx_seq_one_letter_code
_entity_poly.pdbx_strand_id
1 'polypeptide(L)'
;GVLLRAYASTASTSADRSRAIGCVATGIAVGLVIGPGLQALFTPLGEDGVHLLFGWSLTMYKAPALLAAIINICGILLMYFAFDEKYAGLKEDNQSTPLPPADLIAVAICIITRFTQLSVSTNIETLGSAYSMLMFDLSAPEAVSVNSISQAVQGIAAALILLPFLFLDIGKRLKQRTVNIACILGFLAFHLITYPWDFGKYVTVHQE
;
A
#
# COMPACT_ATOMS: atom_id res chain seq x y z
N GLY A 1 5.80 -4.39 -7.93
CA GLY A 1 6.46 -3.47 -6.98
C GLY A 1 7.97 -3.69 -6.83
N VAL A 2 8.43 -4.90 -6.51
CA VAL A 2 9.88 -5.18 -6.32
C VAL A 2 10.64 -5.09 -7.64
N LEU A 3 10.10 -5.66 -8.72
CA LEU A 3 10.69 -5.61 -10.07
C LEU A 3 10.89 -4.17 -10.57
N LEU A 4 9.87 -3.32 -10.44
CA LEU A 4 9.94 -1.89 -10.81
C LEU A 4 11.04 -1.14 -10.05
N ARG A 5 11.24 -1.43 -8.76
CA ARG A 5 12.32 -0.82 -7.96
C ARG A 5 13.70 -1.34 -8.36
N ALA A 6 13.81 -2.63 -8.68
CA ALA A 6 15.04 -3.22 -9.20
C ALA A 6 15.40 -2.61 -10.57
N TYR A 7 14.43 -2.52 -11.48
CA TYR A 7 14.60 -1.87 -12.78
C TYR A 7 14.96 -0.38 -12.65
N ALA A 8 14.25 0.38 -11.81
CA ALA A 8 14.59 1.77 -11.57
C ALA A 8 16.01 1.94 -11.01
N SER A 9 16.51 0.97 -10.23
CA SER A 9 17.88 0.96 -9.74
C SER A 9 18.92 0.71 -10.83
N THR A 10 18.62 -0.14 -11.82
CA THR A 10 19.52 -0.47 -12.94
C THR A 10 19.44 0.56 -14.07
N ALA A 11 18.31 1.23 -14.24
CA ALA A 11 18.12 2.27 -15.25
C ALA A 11 18.58 3.68 -14.79
N SER A 12 18.93 3.87 -13.51
CA SER A 12 19.33 5.16 -12.95
C SER A 12 20.82 5.26 -12.57
N THR A 13 21.34 6.50 -12.59
CA THR A 13 22.69 6.85 -12.15
C THR A 13 22.81 6.78 -10.62
N SER A 14 24.03 6.66 -10.09
CA SER A 14 24.26 6.64 -8.63
C SER A 14 23.77 7.90 -7.91
N ALA A 15 23.80 9.06 -8.58
CA ALA A 15 23.31 10.33 -8.04
C ALA A 15 21.77 10.37 -7.95
N ASP A 16 21.06 9.81 -8.94
CA ASP A 16 19.60 9.91 -9.03
C ASP A 16 18.85 8.66 -8.52
N ARG A 17 19.56 7.55 -8.29
CA ARG A 17 18.97 6.26 -7.90
C ARG A 17 18.03 6.35 -6.70
N SER A 18 18.41 7.10 -5.67
CA SER A 18 17.56 7.29 -4.48
C SER A 18 16.24 7.99 -4.84
N ARG A 19 16.28 9.01 -5.69
CA ARG A 19 15.09 9.73 -6.17
C ARG A 19 14.24 8.87 -7.09
N ALA A 20 14.85 8.08 -7.99
CA ALA A 20 14.15 7.17 -8.88
C ALA A 20 13.42 6.06 -8.12
N ILE A 21 14.09 5.39 -7.18
CA ILE A 21 13.48 4.38 -6.31
C ILE A 21 12.38 5.01 -5.43
N GLY A 22 12.62 6.22 -4.91
CA GLY A 22 11.64 6.99 -4.17
C GLY A 22 10.38 7.29 -4.99
N CYS A 23 10.54 7.70 -6.25
CA CYS A 23 9.43 7.96 -7.16
C CYS A 23 8.58 6.71 -7.41
N VAL A 24 9.22 5.56 -7.64
CA VAL A 24 8.50 4.27 -7.77
C VAL A 24 7.75 3.91 -6.48
N ALA A 25 8.37 4.11 -5.31
CA ALA A 25 7.72 3.84 -4.03
C ALA A 25 6.51 4.77 -3.78
N THR A 26 6.65 6.06 -4.09
CA THR A 26 5.56 7.04 -4.01
C THR A 26 4.45 6.70 -4.99
N GLY A 27 4.75 6.30 -6.23
CA GLY A 27 3.74 5.89 -7.20
C GLY A 27 2.93 4.68 -6.73
N ILE A 28 3.59 3.67 -6.15
CA ILE A 28 2.91 2.52 -5.54
C ILE A 28 2.03 2.97 -4.37
N ALA A 29 2.53 3.83 -3.50
CA ALA A 29 1.77 4.34 -2.36
C ALA A 29 0.54 5.12 -2.83
N VAL A 30 0.68 6.04 -3.79
CA VAL A 30 -0.41 6.81 -4.39
C VAL A 30 -1.45 5.89 -5.03
N GLY A 31 -1.03 4.85 -5.76
CA GLY A 31 -1.96 3.84 -6.30
C GLY A 31 -2.77 3.14 -5.21
N LEU A 32 -2.13 2.82 -4.08
CA LEU A 32 -2.80 2.22 -2.91
C LEU A 32 -3.80 3.19 -2.24
N VAL A 33 -3.57 4.50 -2.31
CA VAL A 33 -4.52 5.53 -1.84
C VAL A 33 -5.74 5.63 -2.76
N ILE A 34 -5.46 5.74 -4.06
CA ILE A 34 -6.46 6.03 -5.07
C ILE A 34 -7.38 4.82 -5.29
N GLY A 35 -6.87 3.59 -5.16
CA GLY A 35 -7.66 2.37 -5.35
C GLY A 35 -8.95 2.31 -4.52
N PRO A 36 -8.87 2.31 -3.17
CA PRO A 36 -10.05 2.30 -2.30
C PRO A 36 -10.91 3.57 -2.45
N GLY A 37 -10.29 4.73 -2.71
CA GLY A 37 -11.04 5.97 -3.00
C GLY A 37 -11.89 5.87 -4.26
N LEU A 38 -11.39 5.21 -5.31
CA LEU A 38 -12.16 4.93 -6.53
C LEU A 38 -13.27 3.91 -6.25
N GLN A 39 -13.06 2.94 -5.35
CA GLN A 39 -14.11 2.00 -4.95
C GLN A 39 -15.30 2.71 -4.28
N ALA A 40 -15.05 3.74 -3.47
CA ALA A 40 -16.10 4.57 -2.87
C ALA A 40 -16.93 5.35 -3.92
N LEU A 41 -16.36 5.69 -5.07
CA LEU A 41 -17.12 6.33 -6.17
C LEU A 41 -18.17 5.40 -6.79
N PHE A 42 -18.02 4.09 -6.63
CA PHE A 42 -18.97 3.10 -7.13
C PHE A 42 -19.97 2.61 -6.08
N THR A 43 -19.84 3.04 -4.82
CA THR A 43 -20.84 2.80 -3.76
C THR A 43 -22.27 3.21 -4.13
N PRO A 44 -22.55 4.35 -4.82
CA PRO A 44 -23.92 4.71 -5.19
C PRO A 44 -24.57 3.79 -6.24
N LEU A 45 -23.84 2.82 -6.84
CA LEU A 45 -24.48 1.80 -7.69
C LEU A 45 -25.29 0.78 -6.89
N GLY A 46 -25.04 0.64 -5.58
CA GLY A 46 -25.74 -0.32 -4.72
C GLY A 46 -25.45 -1.79 -5.05
N GLU A 47 -26.14 -2.67 -4.33
CA GLU A 47 -26.01 -4.13 -4.48
C GLU A 47 -26.67 -4.65 -5.77
N ASP A 48 -27.87 -4.14 -6.10
CA ASP A 48 -28.60 -4.50 -7.32
C ASP A 48 -27.93 -3.97 -8.60
N GLY A 49 -27.19 -2.85 -8.47
CA GLY A 49 -26.41 -2.30 -9.56
C GLY A 49 -27.24 -1.68 -10.68
N VAL A 50 -26.56 -1.31 -11.77
CA VAL A 50 -27.21 -0.93 -13.03
C VAL A 50 -27.30 -2.17 -13.91
N HIS A 51 -28.52 -2.55 -14.28
CA HIS A 51 -28.73 -3.59 -15.30
C HIS A 51 -28.40 -3.02 -16.68
N LEU A 52 -27.27 -3.42 -17.25
CA LEU A 52 -26.96 -3.13 -18.64
C LEU A 52 -27.77 -4.06 -19.56
N LEU A 53 -27.98 -3.61 -20.80
CA LEU A 53 -28.44 -4.48 -21.89
C LEU A 53 -27.59 -5.75 -21.95
N PHE A 54 -28.22 -6.89 -22.27
CA PHE A 54 -27.66 -8.26 -22.27
C PHE A 54 -27.66 -9.03 -20.92
N GLY A 55 -28.36 -8.56 -19.88
CA GLY A 55 -28.51 -9.31 -18.63
C GLY A 55 -27.29 -9.25 -17.71
N TRP A 56 -26.38 -8.31 -17.97
CA TRP A 56 -25.17 -8.10 -17.17
C TRP A 56 -25.42 -7.01 -16.13
N SER A 57 -25.33 -7.35 -14.83
CA SER A 57 -25.46 -6.37 -13.74
C SER A 57 -24.09 -5.77 -13.39
N LEU A 58 -23.97 -4.45 -13.53
CA LEU A 58 -22.83 -3.69 -13.04
C LEU A 58 -23.12 -3.31 -11.59
N THR A 59 -22.58 -4.08 -10.66
CA THR A 59 -22.77 -3.88 -9.21
C THR A 59 -21.56 -3.15 -8.61
N MET A 60 -21.70 -2.63 -7.39
CA MET A 60 -20.60 -1.98 -6.67
C MET A 60 -19.37 -2.88 -6.46
N TYR A 61 -19.54 -4.21 -6.53
CA TYR A 61 -18.45 -5.18 -6.43
C TYR A 61 -17.71 -5.41 -7.75
N LYS A 62 -18.39 -5.29 -8.89
CA LYS A 62 -17.81 -5.54 -10.22
C LYS A 62 -17.19 -4.30 -10.86
N ALA A 63 -17.75 -3.11 -10.59
CA ALA A 63 -17.31 -1.86 -11.20
C ALA A 63 -15.83 -1.51 -10.90
N PRO A 64 -15.31 -1.64 -9.66
CA PRO A 64 -13.91 -1.40 -9.37
C PRO A 64 -12.97 -2.37 -10.11
N ALA A 65 -13.37 -3.64 -10.23
CA ALA A 65 -12.61 -4.66 -10.95
C ALA A 65 -12.52 -4.35 -12.47
N LEU A 66 -13.62 -3.87 -13.07
CA LEU A 66 -13.63 -3.44 -14.47
C LEU A 66 -12.72 -2.22 -14.69
N LEU A 67 -12.78 -1.23 -13.80
CA LEU A 67 -11.89 -0.07 -13.87
C LEU A 67 -10.42 -0.48 -13.74
N ALA A 68 -10.10 -1.38 -12.81
CA ALA A 68 -8.75 -1.91 -12.64
C ALA A 68 -8.27 -2.65 -13.91
N ALA A 69 -9.14 -3.40 -14.59
CA ALA A 69 -8.82 -4.04 -15.85
C ALA A 69 -8.49 -3.02 -16.96
N ILE A 70 -9.29 -1.96 -17.10
CA ILE A 70 -9.06 -0.88 -18.07
C ILE A 70 -7.72 -0.19 -17.79
N ILE A 71 -7.43 0.17 -16.54
CA ILE A 71 -6.16 0.80 -16.15
C ILE A 71 -4.97 -0.12 -16.48
N ASN A 72 -5.09 -1.42 -16.23
CA ASN A 72 -4.04 -2.38 -16.59
C ASN A 72 -3.83 -2.46 -18.10
N ILE A 73 -4.89 -2.50 -18.91
CA ILE A 73 -4.80 -2.48 -20.38
C ILE A 73 -4.11 -1.20 -20.85
N CYS A 74 -4.52 -0.04 -20.33
CA CYS A 74 -3.86 1.24 -20.63
C CYS A 74 -2.37 1.22 -20.23
N GLY A 75 -2.03 0.61 -19.09
CA GLY A 75 -0.65 0.43 -18.65
C GLY A 75 0.17 -0.43 -19.60
N ILE A 76 -0.41 -1.52 -20.12
CA ILE A 76 0.23 -2.38 -21.13
C ILE A 76 0.43 -1.60 -22.44
N LEU A 77 -0.56 -0.85 -22.89
CA LEU A 77 -0.46 -0.03 -24.10
C LEU A 77 0.62 1.05 -23.96
N LEU A 78 0.66 1.73 -22.82
CA LEU A 78 1.68 2.74 -22.53
C LEU A 78 3.07 2.11 -22.50
N MET A 79 3.21 0.93 -21.90
CA MET A 79 4.46 0.18 -21.93
C MET A 79 4.86 -0.21 -23.36
N TYR A 80 3.90 -0.59 -24.22
CA TYR A 80 4.20 -0.96 -25.60
C TYR A 80 4.61 0.25 -26.46
N PHE A 81 3.97 1.41 -26.29
CA PHE A 81 4.19 2.57 -27.16
C PHE A 81 5.23 3.58 -26.66
N ALA A 82 5.38 3.74 -25.34
CA ALA A 82 6.18 4.82 -24.75
C ALA A 82 7.41 4.34 -23.98
N PHE A 83 7.53 3.03 -23.70
CA PHE A 83 8.67 2.50 -22.95
C PHE A 83 9.82 2.19 -23.90
N ASP A 84 10.90 2.98 -23.78
CA ASP A 84 12.18 2.71 -24.40
C ASP A 84 13.14 2.18 -23.32
N GLU A 85 13.68 0.99 -23.54
CA GLU A 85 14.45 0.27 -22.53
C GLU A 85 15.91 0.74 -22.56
N LYS A 86 16.28 1.59 -21.59
CA LYS A 86 17.66 2.09 -21.44
C LYS A 86 18.25 1.68 -20.10
N TYR A 87 19.28 0.84 -20.17
CA TYR A 87 20.04 0.39 -19.02
C TYR A 87 21.25 1.30 -18.78
N ALA A 88 21.12 2.29 -17.89
CA ALA A 88 22.23 3.16 -17.51
C ALA A 88 23.25 2.50 -16.56
N GLY A 89 22.91 1.35 -15.96
CA GLY A 89 23.70 0.66 -14.94
C GLY A 89 24.54 -0.52 -15.44
N LEU A 90 24.42 -0.92 -16.70
CA LEU A 90 25.31 -1.91 -17.33
C LEU A 90 26.53 -1.17 -17.88
N LYS A 91 27.51 -0.86 -17.01
CA LYS A 91 28.86 -0.57 -17.51
C LYS A 91 29.41 -1.86 -18.11
N GLU A 92 29.84 -1.85 -19.36
CA GLU A 92 30.64 -2.92 -20.00
C GLU A 92 32.04 -3.10 -19.38
N ASP A 93 32.28 -2.55 -18.19
CA ASP A 93 33.63 -2.44 -17.62
C ASP A 93 33.85 -3.52 -16.56
N ASN A 94 34.84 -4.37 -16.82
CA ASN A 94 35.29 -5.55 -16.07
C ASN A 94 35.81 -5.27 -14.64
N GLN A 95 35.47 -4.13 -14.03
CA GLN A 95 35.87 -3.80 -12.67
C GLN A 95 34.72 -4.06 -11.69
N SER A 96 34.52 -5.34 -11.37
CA SER A 96 33.70 -5.73 -10.22
C SER A 96 34.44 -5.36 -8.93
N THR A 97 34.09 -4.23 -8.33
CA THR A 97 34.52 -3.95 -6.95
C THR A 97 33.93 -5.02 -6.03
N PRO A 98 34.74 -5.77 -5.26
CA PRO A 98 34.22 -6.79 -4.36
C PRO A 98 33.35 -6.11 -3.31
N LEU A 99 32.06 -6.45 -3.32
CA LEU A 99 31.12 -6.00 -2.30
C LEU A 99 31.40 -6.78 -1.00
N PRO A 100 31.25 -6.15 0.18
CA PRO A 100 31.34 -6.86 1.44
C PRO A 100 30.33 -8.02 1.46
N PRO A 101 30.66 -9.17 2.09
CA PRO A 101 29.72 -10.26 2.24
C PRO A 101 28.47 -9.76 2.97
N ALA A 102 27.30 -10.18 2.48
CA ALA A 102 26.03 -9.79 3.08
C ALA A 102 25.97 -10.31 4.52
N ASP A 103 25.61 -9.43 5.46
CA ASP A 103 25.33 -9.82 6.83
C ASP A 103 24.00 -10.57 6.88
N LEU A 104 24.08 -11.90 6.96
CA LEU A 104 22.92 -12.78 6.98
C LEU A 104 22.00 -12.51 8.18
N ILE A 105 22.53 -12.07 9.31
CA ILE A 105 21.74 -11.74 10.50
C ILE A 105 20.91 -10.49 10.22
N ALA A 106 21.53 -9.44 9.67
CA ALA A 106 20.82 -8.22 9.29
C ALA A 106 19.75 -8.49 8.23
N VAL A 107 20.05 -9.34 7.24
CA VAL A 107 19.09 -9.78 6.22
C VAL A 107 17.92 -10.54 6.85
N ALA A 108 18.19 -11.49 7.74
CA ALA A 108 17.15 -12.25 8.44
C ALA A 108 16.23 -11.34 9.26
N ILE A 109 16.80 -10.40 10.03
CA ILE A 109 16.02 -9.40 10.80
C ILE A 109 15.14 -8.56 9.86
N CYS A 110 15.67 -8.12 8.72
CA CYS A 110 14.89 -7.35 7.75
C CYS A 110 13.74 -8.17 7.15
N ILE A 111 13.98 -9.44 6.81
CA ILE A 111 12.96 -10.33 6.26
C ILE A 111 11.85 -10.57 7.28
N ILE A 112 12.20 -10.92 8.52
CA ILE A 112 11.23 -11.16 9.60
C ILE A 112 10.42 -9.89 9.87
N THR A 113 11.07 -8.74 9.99
CA THR A 113 10.39 -7.45 10.22
C THR A 113 9.39 -7.15 9.09
N ARG A 114 9.81 -7.36 7.82
CA ARG A 114 8.95 -7.12 6.66
C ARG A 114 7.77 -8.08 6.61
N PHE A 115 8.01 -9.34 6.95
CA PHE A 115 6.98 -10.36 7.04
C PHE A 115 5.94 -10.01 8.10
N THR A 116 6.36 -9.66 9.32
CA THR A 116 5.47 -9.25 10.41
C THR A 116 4.62 -8.05 10.01
N GLN A 117 5.23 -7.01 9.41
CA GLN A 117 4.51 -5.82 8.94
C GLN A 117 3.43 -6.17 7.92
N LEU A 118 3.76 -7.01 6.92
CA LEU A 118 2.81 -7.39 5.87
C LEU A 118 1.69 -8.29 6.42
N SER A 119 2.03 -9.21 7.31
CA SER A 119 1.08 -10.10 7.97
C SER A 119 0.06 -9.32 8.81
N VAL A 120 0.51 -8.41 9.67
CA VAL A 120 -0.38 -7.57 10.48
C VAL A 120 -1.30 -6.73 9.60
N SER A 121 -0.74 -6.08 8.56
CA SER A 121 -1.53 -5.23 7.65
C SER A 121 -2.61 -6.04 6.91
N THR A 122 -2.25 -7.22 6.41
CA THR A 122 -3.18 -8.10 5.68
C THR A 122 -4.29 -8.63 6.59
N ASN A 123 -3.97 -8.98 7.85
CA ASN A 123 -4.96 -9.43 8.81
C ASN A 123 -5.96 -8.31 9.16
N ILE A 124 -5.48 -7.09 9.39
CA ILE A 124 -6.35 -5.93 9.66
C ILE A 124 -7.27 -5.65 8.46
N GLU A 125 -6.73 -5.68 7.24
CA GLU A 125 -7.50 -5.44 6.02
C GLU A 125 -8.57 -6.52 5.79
N THR A 126 -8.22 -7.79 6.01
CA THR A 126 -9.13 -8.93 5.81
C THR A 126 -10.24 -8.96 6.85
N LEU A 127 -9.90 -8.73 8.12
CA LEU A 127 -10.86 -8.77 9.22
C LEU A 127 -11.66 -7.48 9.38
N GLY A 128 -11.19 -6.35 8.83
CA GLY A 128 -11.80 -5.04 9.03
C GLY A 128 -13.26 -4.97 8.60
N SER A 129 -13.62 -5.61 7.48
CA SER A 129 -15.02 -5.66 7.01
C SER A 129 -15.90 -6.48 7.96
N ALA A 130 -15.47 -7.70 8.31
CA ALA A 130 -16.24 -8.57 9.21
C ALA A 130 -16.38 -7.96 10.61
N TYR A 131 -15.32 -7.33 11.12
CA TYR A 131 -15.34 -6.62 12.39
C TYR A 131 -16.32 -5.44 12.36
N SER A 132 -16.35 -4.67 11.27
CA SER A 132 -17.25 -3.53 11.13
C SER A 132 -18.72 -3.97 11.08
N MET A 133 -19.01 -5.10 10.41
CA MET A 133 -20.35 -5.68 10.38
C MET A 133 -20.77 -6.21 11.76
N LEU A 134 -19.90 -6.93 12.46
CA LEU A 134 -20.26 -7.56 13.74
C LEU A 134 -20.29 -6.59 14.92
N MET A 135 -19.38 -5.61 14.96
CA MET A 135 -19.23 -4.70 16.10
C MET A 135 -20.17 -3.49 16.02
N PHE A 136 -20.46 -3.01 14.82
CA PHE A 136 -21.30 -1.83 14.58
C PHE A 136 -22.65 -2.16 13.92
N ASP A 137 -22.96 -3.45 13.74
CA ASP A 137 -24.18 -3.93 13.05
C ASP A 137 -24.37 -3.30 11.66
N LEU A 138 -23.25 -3.06 10.96
CA LEU A 138 -23.27 -2.45 9.63
C LEU A 138 -23.68 -3.48 8.58
N SER A 139 -24.51 -3.03 7.63
CA SER A 139 -24.81 -3.82 6.44
C SER A 139 -23.55 -4.03 5.58
N ALA A 140 -23.51 -5.09 4.76
CA ALA A 140 -22.40 -5.36 3.85
C ALA A 140 -21.99 -4.15 2.96
N PRO A 141 -22.91 -3.39 2.35
CA PRO A 141 -22.55 -2.20 1.57
C PRO A 141 -21.97 -1.07 2.43
N GLU A 142 -22.51 -0.86 3.63
CA GLU A 142 -22.00 0.16 4.55
C GLU A 142 -20.61 -0.18 5.07
N ALA A 143 -20.36 -1.44 5.44
CA ALA A 143 -19.04 -1.90 5.87
C ALA A 143 -17.98 -1.71 4.78
N VAL A 144 -18.31 -2.02 3.52
CA VAL A 144 -17.41 -1.78 2.39
C VAL A 144 -17.15 -0.29 2.19
N SER A 145 -18.18 0.56 2.29
CA SER A 145 -18.05 2.01 2.16
C SER A 145 -17.15 2.61 3.24
N VAL A 146 -17.42 2.28 4.51
CA VAL A 146 -16.65 2.75 5.67
C VAL A 146 -15.19 2.30 5.58
N ASN A 147 -14.94 1.06 5.20
CA ASN A 147 -13.57 0.55 5.03
C ASN A 147 -12.84 1.27 3.89
N SER A 148 -13.53 1.50 2.76
CA SER A 148 -12.97 2.21 1.60
C SER A 148 -12.61 3.67 1.93
N ILE A 149 -13.47 4.37 2.68
CA ILE A 149 -13.22 5.74 3.15
C ILE A 149 -12.05 5.76 4.12
N SER A 150 -12.00 4.81 5.07
CA SER A 150 -10.91 4.72 6.05
C SER A 150 -9.56 4.53 5.38
N GLN A 151 -9.49 3.66 4.36
CA GLN A 151 -8.29 3.47 3.56
C GLN A 151 -7.93 4.69 2.70
N ALA A 152 -8.92 5.41 2.17
CA ALA A 152 -8.68 6.66 1.47
C ALA A 152 -8.05 7.72 2.39
N VAL A 153 -8.53 7.86 3.64
CA VAL A 153 -7.93 8.76 4.65
C VAL A 153 -6.51 8.33 5.00
N GLN A 154 -6.29 7.04 5.24
CA GLN A 154 -4.94 6.49 5.49
C GLN A 154 -4.00 6.80 4.33
N GLY A 155 -4.49 6.68 3.09
CA GLY A 155 -3.72 6.96 1.91
C GLY A 155 -3.40 8.45 1.75
N ILE A 156 -4.37 9.35 1.97
CA ILE A 156 -4.12 10.80 1.93
C ILE A 156 -3.05 11.18 2.96
N ALA A 157 -3.14 10.65 4.19
CA ALA A 157 -2.13 10.87 5.21
C ALA A 157 -0.75 10.35 4.78
N ALA A 158 -0.68 9.17 4.16
CA ALA A 158 0.56 8.62 3.61
C ALA A 158 1.13 9.50 2.48
N ALA A 159 0.30 10.01 1.57
CA ALA A 159 0.71 10.90 0.50
C ALA A 159 1.23 12.25 1.04
N LEU A 160 0.58 12.82 2.06
CA LEU A 160 1.03 14.03 2.74
C LEU A 160 2.39 13.86 3.42
N ILE A 161 2.74 12.64 3.85
CA ILE A 161 4.06 12.35 4.39
C ILE A 161 5.07 12.09 3.26
N LEU A 162 4.72 11.29 2.26
CA LEU A 162 5.63 10.84 1.20
C LEU A 162 5.98 11.93 0.18
N LEU A 163 5.03 12.79 -0.20
CA LEU A 163 5.27 13.83 -1.21
C LEU A 163 6.31 14.86 -0.74
N PRO A 164 6.22 15.43 0.48
CA PRO A 164 7.28 16.30 1.00
C PRO A 164 8.63 15.59 1.13
N PHE A 165 8.64 14.32 1.56
CA PHE A 165 9.87 13.54 1.64
C PHE A 165 10.57 13.38 0.28
N LEU A 166 9.80 13.25 -0.81
CA LEU A 166 10.32 13.12 -2.18
C LEU A 166 10.80 14.46 -2.76
N PHE A 167 10.06 15.56 -2.54
CA PHE A 167 10.37 16.85 -3.15
C PHE A 167 11.37 17.70 -2.36
N LEU A 168 11.38 17.61 -1.02
CA LEU A 168 12.24 18.44 -0.16
C LEU A 168 13.58 17.77 0.21
N ASP A 169 13.91 16.60 -0.36
CA ASP A 169 15.15 15.87 -0.04
C ASP A 169 15.36 15.68 1.48
N ILE A 170 14.27 15.53 2.24
CA ILE A 170 14.27 15.47 3.72
C ILE A 170 15.12 14.29 4.23
N GLY A 171 15.27 13.24 3.42
CA GLY A 171 16.18 12.11 3.69
C GLY A 171 17.65 12.51 3.84
N LYS A 172 18.09 13.65 3.30
CA LYS A 172 19.44 14.19 3.54
C LYS A 172 19.56 14.90 4.89
N ARG A 173 18.44 15.37 5.44
CA ARG A 173 18.38 16.16 6.70
C ARG A 173 18.04 15.30 7.91
N LEU A 174 17.33 14.19 7.71
CA LEU A 174 16.94 13.28 8.78
C LEU A 174 17.86 12.06 8.84
N LYS A 175 18.38 11.78 10.03
CA LYS A 175 19.11 10.54 10.28
C LYS A 175 18.12 9.37 10.18
N GLN A 176 18.33 8.49 9.20
CA GLN A 176 17.48 7.30 8.95
C GLN A 176 17.22 6.47 10.22
N ARG A 177 18.21 6.38 11.12
CA ARG A 177 18.10 5.66 12.39
C ARG A 177 17.02 6.24 13.30
N THR A 178 16.94 7.56 13.42
CA THR A 178 15.95 8.24 14.27
C THR A 178 14.53 8.01 13.74
N VAL A 179 14.35 8.06 12.41
CA VAL A 179 13.06 7.81 11.78
C VAL A 179 12.63 6.35 11.99
N ASN A 180 13.52 5.38 11.81
CA ASN A 180 13.21 3.97 12.06
C ASN A 180 12.83 3.70 13.52
N ILE A 181 13.55 4.27 14.49
CA ILE A 181 13.22 4.13 15.92
C ILE A 181 11.84 4.74 16.21
N ALA A 182 11.55 5.93 15.67
CA ALA A 182 10.25 6.57 15.82
C ALA A 182 9.12 5.71 15.23
N CYS A 183 9.31 5.10 14.06
CA CYS A 183 8.33 4.18 13.47
C CYS A 183 8.10 2.94 14.33
N ILE A 184 9.16 2.31 14.84
CA ILE A 184 9.04 1.13 15.71
C ILE A 184 8.29 1.48 17.00
N LEU A 185 8.62 2.62 17.63
CA LEU A 185 7.91 3.10 18.81
C LEU A 185 6.44 3.38 18.52
N GLY A 186 6.13 3.99 17.36
CA GLY A 186 4.75 4.21 16.92
C GLY A 186 3.98 2.90 16.72
N PHE A 187 4.58 1.90 16.09
CA PHE A 187 3.98 0.57 15.93
C PHE A 187 3.73 -0.12 17.28
N LEU A 188 4.68 0.00 18.21
CA LEU A 188 4.55 -0.56 19.55
C LEU A 188 3.42 0.14 20.32
N ALA A 189 3.35 1.46 20.25
CA ALA A 189 2.28 2.25 20.88
C ALA A 189 0.91 1.89 20.30
N PHE A 190 0.78 1.72 18.98
CA PHE A 190 -0.45 1.27 18.35
C PHE A 190 -0.91 -0.08 18.90
N HIS A 191 -0.02 -1.08 18.96
CA HIS A 191 -0.37 -2.39 19.52
C HIS A 191 -0.72 -2.31 21.00
N LEU A 192 -0.03 -1.49 21.78
CA LEU A 192 -0.36 -1.29 23.19
C LEU A 192 -1.73 -0.63 23.35
N ILE A 193 -2.09 0.35 22.53
CA ILE A 193 -3.40 1.03 22.63
C ILE A 193 -4.55 0.11 22.19
N THR A 194 -4.35 -0.63 21.09
CA THR A 194 -5.37 -1.54 20.53
C THR A 194 -5.44 -2.86 21.29
N TYR A 195 -4.46 -3.18 22.14
CA TYR A 195 -4.53 -4.35 23.00
C TYR A 195 -5.77 -4.24 23.89
N PRO A 196 -6.67 -5.24 23.90
CA PRO A 196 -7.82 -5.24 24.79
C PRO A 196 -7.32 -5.47 26.21
N TRP A 197 -6.95 -4.38 26.89
CA TRP A 197 -6.61 -4.43 28.30
C TRP A 197 -7.84 -4.83 29.09
N ASP A 198 -7.66 -5.65 30.11
CA ASP A 198 -8.71 -6.15 31.01
C ASP A 198 -9.29 -5.07 31.95
N PHE A 199 -9.35 -3.81 31.49
CA PHE A 199 -9.83 -2.66 32.27
C PHE A 199 -11.34 -2.41 32.11
N GLY A 200 -12.12 -3.47 31.85
CA GLY A 200 -13.59 -3.38 31.75
C GLY A 200 -14.27 -4.68 32.18
N LYS A 201 -14.87 -4.68 33.37
CA LYS A 201 -15.70 -5.78 33.89
C LYS A 201 -16.84 -6.14 32.93
N TYR A 202 -16.95 -7.44 32.63
CA TYR A 202 -18.10 -8.20 32.10
C TYR A 202 -18.96 -7.52 31.01
N VAL A 203 -18.86 -8.02 29.77
CA VAL A 203 -19.85 -7.78 28.72
C VAL A 203 -21.02 -8.76 28.93
N THR A 204 -22.21 -8.24 29.25
CA THR A 204 -23.45 -9.02 29.26
C THR A 204 -23.92 -9.25 27.83
N VAL A 205 -24.00 -10.52 27.43
CA VAL A 205 -24.62 -10.95 26.17
C VAL A 205 -26.13 -10.97 26.39
N HIS A 206 -26.87 -10.06 25.74
CA HIS A 206 -28.30 -10.26 25.52
C HIS A 206 -28.43 -11.19 24.31
N GLN A 207 -28.80 -12.45 24.56
CA GLN A 207 -29.34 -13.32 23.51
C GLN A 207 -30.77 -12.85 23.23
N GLU A 208 -31.02 -12.39 22.00
CA GLU A 208 -32.33 -12.54 21.36
C GLU A 208 -32.21 -13.55 20.22
#